data_AF-A0A2N1RRX9-F1
#
_entry.id   AF-A0A2N1RRX9-F1
#
_cell.length_a   1.000
_cell.length_b   1.000
_cell.length_c   1.000
_cell.angle_alpha   90.00
_cell.angle_beta   90.00
_cell.angle_gamma   90.00
#
_symmetry.space_group_name_H-M   'P 1'
#
loop_
_entity.id
_entity.type
_entity.pdbx_description
1 polymer ?
#
loop_
_entity_poly.entity_id
_entity_poly.type
_entity_poly.pdbx_seq_one_letter_code
_entity_poly.pdbx_strand_id
1 'polypeptide(L)' 'MKKLNRNCVIAENGKDVIEKIKTQEFDMILMDLEMPILDGYEAMRKIREGEAGKENRHILTHH' A
#
# COMPACT_ATOMS: atom_id res chain seq x y z
N MET A 1 2.66 24.08 -11.31
CA MET A 1 2.82 22.77 -10.63
C MET A 1 1.51 22.43 -9.94
N LYS A 2 0.77 21.41 -10.43
CA LYS A 2 -0.51 21.00 -9.84
C LYS A 2 -0.25 20.41 -8.45
N LYS A 3 -0.61 21.12 -7.38
CA LYS A 3 -0.72 20.55 -6.04
C LYS A 3 -1.80 19.48 -6.11
N LEU A 4 -1.39 18.21 -6.04
CA LEU A 4 -2.32 17.11 -5.84
C LEU A 4 -2.92 17.29 -4.44
N ASN A 5 -4.22 17.60 -4.41
CA ASN A 5 -5.03 17.70 -3.20
C ASN A 5 -5.24 16.29 -2.62
N ARG A 6 -4.14 15.64 -2.21
CA ARG A 6 -4.09 14.21 -1.91
C ARG A 6 -4.10 13.97 -0.41
N ASN A 7 -5.14 13.27 0.05
CA ASN A 7 -5.12 12.55 1.31
C ASN A 7 -4.11 11.40 1.17
N CYS A 8 -2.85 11.67 1.46
CA CYS A 8 -1.80 10.66 1.50
C CYS A 8 -1.66 10.16 2.95
N VAL A 9 -1.62 8.84 3.12
CA VAL A 9 -1.25 8.23 4.38
C VAL A 9 0.13 7.62 4.23
N ILE A 10 1.04 7.99 5.13
CA ILE A 10 2.41 7.46 5.17
C ILE A 10 2.37 6.12 5.88
N ALA A 11 3.08 5.14 5.35
CA ALA A 11 3.32 3.85 6.00
C ALA A 11 4.82 3.64 6.21
N GLU A 12 5.20 3.11 7.37
CA GLU A 12 6.62 3.01 7.77
C GLU A 12 7.28 1.69 7.34
N ASN A 13 6.49 0.67 6.98
CA ASN A 13 6.94 -0.63 6.48
C ASN A 13 5.78 -1.34 5.75
N GLY A 14 6.07 -2.45 5.06
CA GLY A 14 5.04 -3.19 4.35
C GLY A 14 3.93 -3.82 5.22
N LYS A 15 4.15 -4.06 6.53
CA LYS A 15 3.07 -4.51 7.43
C LYS A 15 2.10 -3.38 7.74
N ASP A 16 2.63 -2.19 7.99
CA ASP A 16 1.84 -0.98 8.25
C ASP A 16 0.95 -0.63 7.05
N VAL A 17 1.45 -0.86 5.82
CA VAL A 17 0.64 -0.75 4.59
C VAL A 17 -0.58 -1.67 4.64
N ILE A 18 -0.41 -2.94 4.98
CA ILE A 18 -1.50 -3.93 5.01
C ILE A 18 -2.57 -3.54 6.04
N GLU A 19 -2.15 -3.10 7.23
CA GLU A 19 -3.09 -2.67 8.27
C GLU A 19 -3.84 -1.40 7.86
N LYS A 20 -3.16 -0.43 7.25
CA LYS A 20 -3.81 0.78 6.74
C LYS A 20 -4.86 0.45 5.68
N ILE A 21 -4.55 -0.43 4.71
CA ILE A 21 -5.49 -0.84 3.65
C ILE A 21 -6.74 -1.53 4.22
N LYS A 22 -6.63 -2.23 5.35
CA LYS A 22 -7.80 -2.83 6.01
C LYS A 22 -8.72 -1.77 6.64
N THR A 23 -8.13 -0.66 7.09
CA THR A 23 -8.87 0.40 7.80
C THR A 23 -9.44 1.49 6.90
N GLN A 24 -8.89 1.65 5.69
CA GLN A 24 -9.31 2.68 4.75
C GLN A 24 -9.09 2.23 3.30
N GLU A 25 -9.91 2.73 2.39
CA GLU A 25 -9.80 2.45 0.97
C GLU A 25 -8.72 3.31 0.32
N PHE A 26 -7.97 2.71 -0.61
CA PHE A 26 -6.93 3.39 -1.39
C PHE A 26 -7.07 3.04 -2.87
N ASP A 27 -6.92 4.05 -3.72
CA ASP A 27 -6.88 3.84 -5.17
C ASP A 27 -5.48 3.40 -5.65
N MET A 28 -4.44 3.85 -4.94
CA MET A 28 -3.04 3.68 -5.36
C MET A 28 -2.12 3.64 -4.15
N ILE A 29 -1.14 2.76 -4.21
CA ILE A 29 -0.05 2.64 -3.26
C ILE A 29 1.26 2.90 -4.00
N LEU A 30 2.04 3.85 -3.49
CA LEU A 30 3.39 4.13 -3.96
C LEU A 30 4.35 3.68 -2.85
N MET A 31 5.20 2.70 -3.13
CA MET A 31 6.14 2.14 -2.17
C MET A 31 7.56 2.30 -2.69
N ASP A 32 8.46 2.77 -1.84
CA ASP A 32 9.88 2.76 -2.15
C ASP A 32 10.41 1.31 -2.19
N LEU A 33 11.38 1.03 -3.05
CA LEU A 33 12.01 -0.29 -3.16
C LEU A 33 12.86 -0.66 -1.92
N GLU A 34 13.33 0.34 -1.17
CA GLU A 34 14.14 0.13 0.03
C GLU A 34 13.32 0.44 1.29
N MET A 35 12.48 -0.51 1.73
CA MET A 35 11.80 -0.44 3.03
C MET A 35 12.41 -1.42 4.05
N PRO A 36 12.58 -1.02 5.32
CA PRO A 36 12.95 -1.94 6.39
C PRO A 36 11.78 -2.89 6.75
N ILE A 37 12.11 -4.08 7.27
CA ILE A 37 11.20 -5.11 7.83
C ILE A 37 10.37 -5.89 6.80
N LEU A 38 9.63 -5.20 5.93
CA LEU A 38 8.85 -5.84 4.85
C LEU A 38 8.92 -4.95 3.59
N ASP A 39 9.53 -5.50 2.55
CA ASP A 39 9.67 -4.89 1.23
C ASP A 39 8.29 -4.66 0.57
N GLY A 40 8.21 -3.62 -0.26
CA GLY A 40 7.05 -3.33 -1.11
C GLY A 40 6.66 -4.48 -2.04
N TYR A 41 7.60 -5.33 -2.43
CA TYR A 41 7.25 -6.54 -3.19
C TYR A 41 6.42 -7.54 -2.37
N GLU A 42 6.84 -7.84 -1.14
CA GLU A 42 6.11 -8.74 -0.26
C GLU A 42 4.76 -8.16 0.18
N ALA A 43 4.70 -6.85 0.44
CA ALA A 43 3.44 -6.17 0.71
C ALA A 43 2.48 -6.28 -0.49
N MET A 44 2.97 -6.06 -1.72
CA MET A 44 2.18 -6.23 -2.94
C MET A 44 1.64 -7.66 -3.08
N ARG A 45 2.48 -8.67 -2.83
CA ARG A 45 2.09 -10.08 -2.87
C ARG A 45 0.95 -10.37 -1.89
N LYS A 46 1.08 -9.94 -0.63
CA LYS A 46 0.07 -10.11 0.42
C LYS A 46 -1.25 -9.42 0.10
N ILE A 47 -1.19 -8.20 -0.47
CA ILE A 47 -2.38 -7.48 -0.94
C ILE A 47 -3.10 -8.29 -2.02
N ARG A 48 -2.36 -8.82 -3.02
CA ARG A 48 -2.92 -9.64 -4.11
C ARG A 48 -3.48 -10.98 -3.64
N GLU A 49 -2.86 -11.59 -2.63
CA GLU A 49 -3.36 -12.81 -1.97
C GLU A 49 -4.62 -12.56 -1.13
N GLY A 50 -4.97 -11.29 -0.90
CA GLY A 50 -6.16 -10.89 -0.15
C GLY A 50 -5.94 -10.80 1.36
N GLU A 51 -4.69 -10.83 1.84
CA GLU A 51 -4.38 -10.62 3.25
C GLU A 51 -4.75 -9.21 3.73
N ALA A 52 -4.77 -8.24 2.80
CA ALA A 52 -5.23 -6.86 3.05
C ALA A 52 -6.75 -6.67 2.87
N GLY A 53 -7.50 -7.75 2.67
CA GLY A 53 -8.93 -7.73 2.32
C GLY A 53 -9.15 -8.11 0.86
N LYS A 54 -10.10 -9.00 0.58
CA LYS A 54 -10.35 -9.54 -0.77
C LYS A 54 -10.78 -8.47 -1.78
N GLU A 55 -11.44 -7.42 -1.33
CA GLU A 55 -11.86 -6.27 -2.15
C GLU A 55 -10.65 -5.40 -2.55
N ASN A 56 -9.58 -5.42 -1.76
CA ASN A 56 -8.40 -4.57 -1.92
C ASN A 56 -7.34 -5.16 -2.88
N ARG A 57 -7.64 -6.27 -3.56
CA ARG A 57 -6.72 -6.91 -4.52
C ARG A 57 -6.50 -6.09 -5.79
N HIS A 58 -7.35 -5.11 -6.05
CA HIS A 58 -7.32 -4.27 -7.26
C HIS A 58 -6.48 -3.00 -7.09
N ILE A 59 -5.93 -2.75 -5.91
CA ILE A 59 -5.17 -1.54 -5.64
C ILE A 59 -3.92 -1.51 -6.53
N LEU A 60 -3.73 -0.40 -7.23
CA LEU A 60 -2.58 -0.23 -8.09
C LEU A 60 -1.33 0.05 -7.23
N THR A 61 -0.41 -0.90 -7.21
CA THR A 61 0.87 -0.81 -6.50
C THR A 61 1.97 -0.46 -7.48
N HIS A 62 2.67 0.65 -7.26
CA HIS A 62 3.84 1.08 -8.04
C HIS A 62 5.07 1.23 -7.13
N HIS A 63 6.23 0.85 -7.66
CA HIS A 63 7.55 1.06 -7.05
C HIS A 63 8.17 2.36 -7.57
#